data_AF-A0A7C0WLJ7-F1
#
_entry.id   AF-A0A7C0WLJ7-F1
#
_cell.length_a   1.000
_cell.length_b   1.000
_cell.length_c   1.000
_cell.angle_alpha   90.00
_cell.angle_beta   90.00
_cell.angle_gamma   90.00
#
_symmetry.space_group_name_H-M   'P 1'
#
loop_
_entity.id
_entity.type
_entity.pdbx_description
1 polymer ?
#
loop_
_entity_poly.entity_id
_entity_poly.type
_entity_poly.pdbx_seq_one_letter_code
_entity_poly.pdbx_strand_id
1 'polypeptide(L)'
;MRRATIVIVFAFILQISISAFALTSEELSNIRVFEESSPSVVNITTTTLVRDFFSVYPQKGAGSGTIIRKDGYVLTNYHVVEDAGDIQVTLSDGRKY
;
A
#
# COMPACT_ATOMS: atom_id res chain seq x y z
N MET A 1 -30.78 -36.90 28.68
CA MET A 1 -29.86 -35.91 29.28
C MET A 1 -28.50 -35.82 28.55
N ARG A 2 -27.83 -36.94 28.19
CA ARG A 2 -26.48 -36.91 27.56
C ARG A 2 -26.38 -36.27 26.17
N ARG A 3 -27.44 -36.30 25.34
CA ARG A 3 -27.44 -35.70 23.98
C ARG A 3 -27.42 -34.16 24.00
N ALA A 4 -28.08 -33.55 24.98
CA ALA A 4 -28.09 -32.09 25.13
C ALA A 4 -26.72 -31.54 25.54
N THR A 5 -26.00 -32.25 26.41
CA THR A 5 -24.65 -31.88 26.86
C THR A 5 -23.64 -31.87 25.72
N ILE A 6 -23.68 -32.85 24.81
CA ILE A 6 -22.76 -32.93 23.66
C ILE A 6 -22.99 -31.77 22.67
N VAL A 7 -24.25 -31.41 22.40
CA VAL A 7 -24.59 -30.30 21.50
C VAL A 7 -24.12 -28.96 22.06
N ILE A 8 -24.27 -28.74 23.36
CA ILE A 8 -23.82 -27.51 24.03
C ILE A 8 -22.29 -27.40 23.99
N VAL A 9 -21.57 -28.48 24.28
CA VAL A 9 -20.10 -28.48 24.21
C VAL A 9 -19.61 -28.23 22.78
N PHE A 10 -20.26 -28.83 21.78
CA PHE A 10 -19.89 -28.61 20.38
C PHE A 10 -20.15 -27.17 19.92
N ALA A 11 -21.30 -26.58 20.28
CA ALA A 11 -21.61 -25.19 19.98
C ALA A 11 -20.62 -24.23 20.64
N PHE A 12 -20.22 -24.52 21.89
CA PHE A 12 -19.24 -23.72 22.62
C PHE A 12 -17.84 -23.81 22.00
N ILE A 13 -17.42 -25.01 21.59
CA ILE A 13 -16.15 -25.21 20.85
C ILE A 13 -16.17 -24.43 19.53
N LEU A 14 -17.29 -24.50 18.79
CA LEU A 14 -17.44 -23.76 17.52
C LEU A 14 -17.35 -22.24 17.74
N GLN A 15 -17.96 -21.74 18.81
CA GLN A 15 -17.96 -20.31 19.14
C GLN A 15 -16.58 -19.80 19.60
N ILE A 16 -15.82 -20.63 20.33
CA ILE A 16 -14.42 -20.37 20.67
C ILE A 16 -13.56 -20.31 19.41
N SER A 17 -13.75 -21.26 18.48
CA SER A 17 -13.02 -21.27 17.21
C SER A 17 -13.31 -20.02 16.37
N ILE A 18 -14.56 -19.58 16.26
CA ILE A 18 -14.92 -18.36 15.50
C ILE A 18 -14.26 -17.12 16.11
N SER A 19 -14.25 -17.00 17.44
CA SER A 19 -13.68 -15.84 18.14
C SER A 19 -12.16 -15.76 18.02
N ALA A 20 -11.46 -16.89 17.93
CA ALA A 20 -10.01 -16.94 17.74
C ALA A 20 -9.54 -16.49 16.35
N PHE A 21 -10.44 -16.47 15.35
CA PHE A 21 -10.20 -15.97 14.00
C PHE A 21 -10.90 -14.64 13.70
N ALA A 22 -11.58 -14.05 14.69
CA ALA A 22 -12.22 -12.74 14.53
C ALA A 22 -11.15 -11.64 14.57
N LEU A 23 -11.19 -10.74 13.59
CA LEU A 23 -10.34 -9.56 13.59
C LEU A 23 -10.62 -8.71 14.83
N THR A 24 -9.55 -8.23 15.44
CA THR A 24 -9.61 -7.27 16.53
C THR A 24 -10.10 -5.91 16.02
N SER A 25 -10.61 -5.07 16.93
CA SER A 25 -11.01 -3.70 16.58
C SER A 25 -9.84 -2.87 16.02
N GLU A 26 -8.61 -3.15 16.46
CA GLU A 26 -7.40 -2.50 15.97
C GLU A 26 -7.08 -2.91 14.53
N GLU A 27 -7.12 -4.21 14.21
CA GLU A 27 -6.93 -4.70 12.85
C GLU A 27 -7.97 -4.13 11.88
N LEU A 28 -9.23 -4.08 12.31
CA LEU A 28 -10.31 -3.46 11.53
C LEU A 28 -10.05 -1.96 11.26
N SER A 29 -9.47 -1.25 12.23
CA SER A 29 -9.09 0.16 12.06
C SER A 29 -7.95 0.31 11.05
N ASN A 30 -6.92 -0.53 11.13
CA ASN A 30 -5.78 -0.49 10.22
C ASN A 30 -6.19 -0.82 8.78
N ILE A 31 -7.04 -1.85 8.61
CA ILE A 31 -7.59 -2.22 7.30
C ILE A 31 -8.39 -1.06 6.71
N ARG A 32 -9.28 -0.43 7.49
CA ARG A 32 -10.07 0.72 7.01
C ARG A 32 -9.18 1.86 6.52
N VAL A 33 -8.20 2.27 7.33
CA VAL A 33 -7.29 3.37 6.96
C VAL A 33 -6.52 3.02 5.69
N PHE A 34 -6.09 1.76 5.55
CA PHE A 34 -5.41 1.28 4.35
C PHE A 34 -6.33 1.29 3.12
N GLU A 35 -7.55 0.75 3.21
CA GLU A 35 -8.50 0.71 2.09
C GLU A 35 -8.90 2.10 1.61
N GLU A 36 -9.09 3.04 2.54
CA GLU A 36 -9.47 4.42 2.21
C GLU A 36 -8.28 5.24 1.66
N SER A 37 -7.07 5.02 2.16
CA SER A 37 -5.90 5.87 1.85
C SER A 37 -5.02 5.33 0.73
N SER A 38 -4.88 4.01 0.61
CA SER A 38 -3.96 3.38 -0.34
C SER A 38 -4.20 3.76 -1.81
N PRO A 39 -5.43 4.01 -2.31
CA PRO A 39 -5.62 4.41 -3.69
C PRO A 39 -4.99 5.76 -4.05
N SER A 40 -4.72 6.62 -3.05
CA SER A 40 -4.11 7.93 -3.24
C SER A 40 -2.58 7.90 -3.26
N VAL A 41 -1.96 6.77 -2.89
CA VAL A 41 -0.51 6.60 -2.91
C VAL A 41 -0.05 6.18 -4.31
N VAL A 42 1.02 6.78 -4.79
CA VAL A 42 1.59 6.51 -6.12
C VAL A 42 3.06 6.11 -6.01
N ASN A 43 3.51 5.26 -6.93
CA ASN A 43 4.92 4.97 -7.12
C ASN A 43 5.52 5.98 -8.11
N ILE A 44 6.66 6.56 -7.76
CA ILE A 44 7.40 7.51 -8.58
C ILE A 44 8.70 6.85 -9.01
N THR A 45 8.90 6.73 -10.31
CA THR A 45 10.16 6.24 -10.89
C THR A 45 10.81 7.39 -11.63
N THR A 46 12.06 7.68 -11.31
CA THR A 46 12.82 8.75 -11.94
C THR A 46 13.95 8.18 -12.77
N THR A 47 14.32 8.87 -13.85
CA THR A 47 15.52 8.57 -14.62
C THR A 47 16.40 9.80 -14.64
N THR A 48 17.61 9.67 -14.09
CA THR A 48 18.65 10.70 -14.09
C THR A 48 19.75 10.30 -15.07
N LEU A 49 20.46 11.27 -15.66
CA LEU A 49 21.63 10.98 -16.49
C LEU A 49 22.89 11.16 -15.65
N VAL A 50 23.60 10.07 -15.41
CA VAL A 50 24.88 10.10 -14.70
C VAL A 50 26.00 10.11 -15.71
N ARG A 51 26.94 11.03 -15.50
CA ARG A 51 28.18 11.10 -16.27
C ARG A 51 29.33 10.57 -15.42
N ASP A 52 30.02 9.58 -15.95
CA ASP A 52 31.33 9.16 -15.46
C ASP A 52 32.43 9.67 -16.42
N PHE A 53 33.70 9.39 -16.10
CA PHE A 53 34.89 9.90 -16.81
C PHE A 53 34.87 9.68 -18.34
N PHE A 54 34.20 8.62 -18.81
CA PHE A 54 34.20 8.22 -20.22
C PHE A 54 32.81 8.04 -20.85
N SER A 55 31.71 8.13 -20.09
CA SER A 55 30.39 7.83 -20.63
C SER A 55 29.24 8.49 -19.84
N VAL A 56 28.09 8.63 -20.49
CA VAL A 56 26.83 9.07 -19.88
C VAL A 56 25.82 7.93 -19.99
N TYR A 57 25.22 7.54 -18.88
CA TYR A 57 24.22 6.47 -18.85
C TYR A 57 23.03 6.84 -17.95
N PRO A 58 21.83 6.30 -18.24
CA PRO A 58 20.67 6.52 -17.41
C PRO A 58 20.76 5.72 -16.10
N GLN A 59 20.47 6.38 -14.99
CA GLN A 59 20.29 5.77 -13.68
C GLN A 59 18.82 5.91 -13.26
N LYS A 60 18.23 4.86 -12.68
CA LYS A 60 16.85 4.88 -12.19
C LYS A 60 16.79 5.12 -10.68
N GLY A 61 15.90 6.01 -10.27
CA GLY A 61 15.47 6.20 -8.88
C GLY A 61 14.04 5.70 -8.68
N ALA A 62 13.70 5.42 -7.42
CA ALA A 62 12.35 5.04 -7.02
C ALA A 62 11.97 5.74 -5.72
N GLY A 63 10.70 6.14 -5.60
CA GLY A 63 10.12 6.76 -4.42
C GLY A 63 8.60 6.68 -4.46
N SER A 64 7.97 7.35 -3.50
CA SER A 64 6.51 7.39 -3.40
C SER A 64 6.00 8.82 -3.42
N GLY A 65 4.73 8.98 -3.74
CA GLY A 65 4.02 10.24 -3.56
C GLY A 65 2.57 10.01 -3.17
N THR A 66 1.85 11.11 -2.97
CA THR A 66 0.42 11.10 -2.64
C THR A 66 -0.34 12.10 -3.49
N ILE A 67 -1.46 11.68 -4.06
CA ILE A 67 -2.38 12.56 -4.78
C ILE A 67 -3.09 13.44 -3.76
N ILE A 68 -2.86 14.75 -3.83
CA ILE A 68 -3.45 15.74 -2.90
C ILE A 68 -4.61 16.52 -3.51
N ARG A 69 -4.80 16.43 -4.84
CA ARG A 69 -5.92 17.05 -5.56
C ARG A 69 -6.46 16.15 -6.66
N LYS A 70 -7.76 16.26 -6.91
CA LYS A 70 -8.50 15.46 -7.91
C LYS A 70 -8.07 15.72 -9.35
N ASP A 71 -7.41 16.85 -9.62
CA ASP A 71 -6.86 17.20 -10.92
C ASP A 71 -5.42 16.71 -11.13
N GLY A 72 -4.92 15.82 -10.26
CA GLY A 72 -3.69 15.05 -10.51
C GLY A 72 -2.42 15.59 -9.87
N TYR A 73 -2.51 16.52 -8.92
CA TYR A 73 -1.33 17.00 -8.18
C TYR A 73 -0.83 15.93 -7.21
N VAL A 74 0.44 15.56 -7.36
CA VAL A 74 1.15 14.60 -6.50
C VAL A 74 2.15 15.35 -5.63
N LEU A 75 2.11 15.08 -4.32
CA LEU A 75 3.12 15.50 -3.36
C LEU A 75 4.16 14.39 -3.18
N THR A 76 5.45 14.74 -3.23
CA THR A 76 6.57 13.84 -2.93
C THR A 76 7.72 14.63 -2.30
N ASN A 77 8.74 13.92 -1.82
CA ASN A 77 9.96 14.53 -1.32
C ASN A 77 10.79 15.11 -2.47
N TYR A 78 11.42 16.25 -2.22
CA TYR A 78 12.27 16.93 -3.22
C TYR A 78 13.38 16.02 -3.77
N HIS A 79 14.10 15.29 -2.90
CA HIS A 79 15.20 14.41 -3.31
C HIS A 79 14.76 13.22 -4.20
N VAL A 80 13.47 12.91 -4.30
CA VAL A 80 12.97 11.84 -5.18
C VAL A 80 13.00 12.29 -6.64
N VAL A 81 12.75 13.58 -6.88
CA VAL A 81 12.61 14.19 -8.21
C VAL A 81 13.76 15.11 -8.57
N GLU A 82 14.70 15.32 -7.65
CA GLU A 82 15.92 16.10 -7.89
C GLU A 82 16.71 15.52 -9.07
N ASP A 83 17.15 16.39 -9.98
CA ASP A 83 17.91 16.08 -11.20
C ASP A 83 17.28 15.03 -12.14
N ALA A 84 16.00 14.67 -11.92
CA ALA A 84 15.28 13.74 -12.76
C ALA A 84 15.03 14.34 -14.15
N GLY A 85 15.58 13.71 -15.19
CA GLY A 85 15.30 14.07 -16.58
C GLY A 85 13.98 13.50 -17.08
N ASP A 86 13.52 12.41 -16.46
CA ASP A 86 12.23 11.77 -16.72
C ASP A 86 11.61 11.31 -15.39
N ILE A 87 10.30 11.47 -15.25
CA ILE A 87 9.53 11.08 -14.07
C ILE A 87 8.30 10.32 -14.56
N GLN A 88 8.16 9.08 -14.11
CA GLN A 88 6.98 8.25 -14.34
C GLN A 88 6.22 8.06 -13.03
N VAL A 89 4.95 8.39 -13.03
CA VAL A 89 4.03 8.14 -11.91
C VAL A 89 3.18 6.92 -12.22
N THR A 90 3.22 5.92 -11.35
CA THR A 90 2.37 4.72 -11.44
C THR A 90 1.31 4.75 -10.34
N LEU A 91 0.04 4.75 -10.74
CA LEU A 91 -1.11 4.71 -9.84
C LEU A 91 -1.31 3.30 -9.25
N SER A 92 -2.10 3.20 -8.18
CA SER A 92 -2.46 1.95 -7.53
C SER A 92 -3.16 0.94 -8.45
N ASP A 93 -3.85 1.42 -9.49
CA ASP A 93 -4.49 0.60 -10.52
C ASP A 93 -3.56 0.23 -11.70
N GLY A 94 -2.28 0.61 -11.63
CA GLY A 94 -1.26 0.31 -12.63
C GLY A 94 -1.18 1.27 -13.81
N ARG A 95 -2.06 2.29 -13.89
CA ARG A 95 -1.93 3.36 -14.92
C ARG A 95 -0.65 4.16 -14.71
N LYS A 96 -0.04 4.60 -15.81
CA LYS A 96 1.25 5.30 -15.84
C LYS A 96 1.14 6.64 -16.57
N TYR A 97 1.79 7.66 -16.02
CA TYR A 97 1.85 9.02 -16.55
C TYR A 97 3.28 9.54 -16.49
#